data_AF-A0A7J8N2Z8-F1
#
_entry.id   AF-A0A7J8N2Z8-F1
#
_cell.length_a   1.000
_cell.length_b   1.000
_cell.length_c   1.000
_cell.angle_alpha   90.00
_cell.angle_beta   90.00
_cell.angle_gamma   90.00
#
_symmetry.space_group_name_H-M   'P 1'
#
loop_
_entity.id
_entity.type
_entity.pdbx_description
1 polymer ?
#
loop_
_entity_poly.entity_id
_entity_poly.type
_entity_poly.pdbx_seq_one_letter_code
_entity_poly.pdbx_strand_id
1 'polypeptide(L)'
;MNSQNQVESTLKEILKVVEPSREDWVTRFKIINELREVVQSIENLRGATVEPFGSFVSNLFSRWGDLDISIEVSFGQCVSSAGKKRKQTLLGELQQALRKQGDFEYNFHAFMFLLKHGEIKSKFLFWLNEIDGRFRDMVLLVKEWAQANGINNPKTGTFNSYSLSLLVIFHFQTCVPPILPPLKDIYPTNVVDDLTGAKVDAERRIAQVCLSNIARFKSSRIVNRSSLSELFISFIAKFSEINLKASELGICTFTGQWEYIANNTRWLPWTYAIFVRPSPSLCVIFLQHLTALAPKTKM
;
A
#
# COMPACT_ATOMS: atom_id res chain seq x y z
N MET A 1 -28.29 24.14 -4.01
CA MET A 1 -27.29 23.34 -3.28
C MET A 1 -25.91 23.81 -3.72
N ASN A 2 -25.00 24.13 -2.80
CA ASN A 2 -23.64 24.57 -3.12
C ASN A 2 -22.88 23.42 -3.79
N SER A 3 -22.18 23.66 -4.91
CA SER A 3 -21.48 22.62 -5.70
C SER A 3 -20.52 21.77 -4.86
N GLN A 4 -19.91 22.37 -3.83
CA GLN A 4 -19.03 21.69 -2.89
C GLN A 4 -19.76 20.66 -2.02
N ASN A 5 -21.00 20.95 -1.61
CA ASN A 5 -21.84 20.00 -0.87
C ASN A 5 -22.28 18.82 -1.75
N GLN A 6 -22.42 19.04 -3.06
CA GLN A 6 -22.73 17.98 -4.01
C GLN A 6 -21.54 17.01 -4.15
N VAL A 7 -20.32 17.52 -4.34
CA VAL A 7 -19.11 16.67 -4.38
C VAL A 7 -18.96 15.86 -3.10
N GLU A 8 -19.12 16.49 -1.94
CA GLU A 8 -19.07 15.81 -0.64
C GLU A 8 -20.08 14.66 -0.54
N SER A 9 -21.33 14.88 -0.98
CA SER A 9 -22.36 13.83 -1.00
C SER A 9 -22.00 12.69 -1.95
N THR A 10 -21.57 13.01 -3.16
CA THR A 10 -21.19 12.01 -4.17
C THR A 10 -20.00 11.16 -3.70
N LEU A 11 -18.97 11.76 -3.09
CA LEU A 11 -17.84 11.00 -2.55
C LEU A 11 -18.29 10.03 -1.43
N LYS A 12 -19.22 10.46 -0.58
CA LYS A 12 -19.81 9.59 0.47
C LYS A 12 -20.64 8.45 -0.12
N GLU A 13 -21.38 8.69 -1.20
CA GLU A 13 -22.12 7.64 -1.91
C GLU A 13 -21.18 6.63 -2.55
N ILE A 14 -20.09 7.09 -3.18
CA ILE A 14 -19.04 6.22 -3.71
C ILE A 14 -18.50 5.36 -2.57
N LEU A 15 -18.06 5.96 -1.46
CA LEU A 15 -17.54 5.24 -0.28
C LEU A 15 -18.45 4.11 0.18
N LYS A 16 -19.76 4.38 0.34
CA LYS A 16 -20.74 3.35 0.72
C LYS A 16 -20.77 2.15 -0.23
N VAL A 17 -20.48 2.36 -1.52
CA VAL A 17 -20.44 1.29 -2.52
C VAL A 17 -19.11 0.55 -2.51
N VAL A 18 -17.98 1.23 -2.27
CA VAL A 18 -16.64 0.63 -2.32
C VAL A 18 -16.23 -0.07 -1.03
N GLU A 19 -16.73 0.41 0.11
CA GLU A 19 -16.35 -0.09 1.41
C GLU A 19 -16.71 -1.58 1.55
N PRO A 20 -15.80 -2.40 2.09
CA PRO A 20 -16.05 -3.82 2.27
C PRO A 20 -17.16 -4.04 3.30
N SER A 21 -18.11 -4.91 2.96
CA SER A 21 -19.16 -5.36 3.88
C SER A 21 -18.62 -6.39 4.89
N ARG A 22 -19.42 -6.74 5.90
CA ARG A 22 -19.05 -7.79 6.85
C ARG A 22 -18.81 -9.13 6.14
N GLU A 23 -19.60 -9.43 5.12
CA GLU A 23 -19.50 -10.65 4.31
C GLU A 23 -18.19 -10.67 3.50
N ASP A 24 -17.74 -9.52 3.01
CA ASP A 24 -16.44 -9.38 2.33
C ASP A 24 -15.27 -9.74 3.26
N TRP A 25 -15.35 -9.36 4.53
CA TRP A 25 -14.37 -9.75 5.55
C TRP A 25 -14.43 -11.25 5.86
N VAL A 26 -15.63 -11.77 6.12
CA VAL A 26 -15.85 -13.20 6.44
C VAL A 26 -15.34 -14.09 5.30
N THR A 27 -15.61 -13.72 4.05
CA THR A 27 -15.15 -14.45 2.87
C THR A 27 -13.63 -14.47 2.79
N ARG A 28 -12.96 -13.33 2.99
CA ARG A 28 -11.49 -13.26 2.98
C ARG A 28 -10.86 -14.06 4.13
N PHE A 29 -11.43 -14.01 5.33
CA PHE A 29 -10.97 -14.85 6.45
C PHE A 29 -11.15 -16.34 6.17
N LYS A 30 -12.27 -16.74 5.56
CA LYS A 30 -12.52 -18.11 5.13
C LYS A 30 -11.44 -18.57 4.14
N ILE A 31 -11.15 -17.77 3.11
CA ILE A 31 -10.09 -18.06 2.13
C ILE A 31 -8.73 -18.24 2.81
N ILE A 32 -8.35 -17.34 3.74
CA ILE A 32 -7.08 -17.44 4.47
C ILE A 32 -7.01 -18.74 5.27
N ASN A 33 -8.10 -19.10 5.96
CA ASN A 33 -8.13 -20.31 6.77
C ASN A 33 -8.11 -21.59 5.92
N GLU A 34 -8.87 -21.64 4.83
CA GLU A 34 -8.83 -22.78 3.89
C GLU A 34 -7.43 -22.96 3.30
N LEU A 35 -6.78 -21.86 2.91
CA LEU A 35 -5.41 -21.88 2.43
C LEU A 35 -4.42 -22.35 3.51
N ARG A 36 -4.62 -21.99 4.79
CA ARG A 36 -3.81 -22.50 5.90
C ARG A 36 -3.88 -24.01 5.99
N GLU A 37 -5.09 -24.58 5.91
CA GLU A 37 -5.28 -26.04 5.92
C GLU A 37 -4.59 -26.71 4.73
N VAL A 38 -4.71 -26.15 3.52
CA VAL A 38 -4.03 -26.66 2.32
C VAL A 38 -2.51 -26.66 2.50
N VAL A 39 -1.95 -25.53 2.94
CA VAL A 39 -0.51 -25.37 3.13
C VAL A 39 0.02 -26.37 4.18
N GLN A 40 -0.73 -26.61 5.26
CA GLN A 40 -0.37 -27.58 6.28
C GLN A 40 -0.41 -29.03 5.79
N SER A 41 -1.25 -29.34 4.80
CA SER A 41 -1.33 -30.68 4.20
C SER A 41 -0.13 -31.04 3.30
N ILE A 42 0.63 -30.03 2.84
CA ILE A 42 1.77 -30.21 1.94
C ILE A 42 3.03 -30.45 2.77
N GLU A 43 3.63 -31.63 2.62
CA GLU A 43 4.83 -32.05 3.38
C GLU A 43 5.98 -31.03 3.29
N ASN A 44 6.24 -30.52 2.08
CA ASN A 44 7.31 -29.54 1.82
C ASN A 44 7.04 -28.13 2.38
N LEU A 45 5.80 -27.85 2.80
CA LEU A 45 5.38 -26.60 3.42
C LEU A 45 5.05 -26.78 4.91
N ARG A 46 5.38 -27.93 5.50
CA ARG A 46 5.14 -28.17 6.92
C ARG A 46 5.89 -27.13 7.77
N GLY A 47 5.16 -26.45 8.65
CA GLY A 47 5.70 -25.35 9.45
C GLY A 47 5.80 -24.01 8.70
N ALA A 48 5.27 -23.91 7.49
CA ALA A 48 5.03 -22.63 6.85
C ALA A 48 3.87 -21.88 7.51
N THR A 49 3.94 -20.56 7.53
CA THR A 49 2.87 -19.68 7.97
C THR A 49 2.21 -19.01 6.78
N VAL A 50 0.90 -18.80 6.87
CA VAL A 50 0.10 -18.12 5.85
C VAL A 50 -0.41 -16.83 6.46
N GLU A 51 0.11 -15.71 5.99
CA GLU A 51 -0.19 -14.40 6.55
C GLU A 51 -0.73 -13.47 5.47
N PRO A 52 -1.85 -12.76 5.72
CA PRO A 52 -2.28 -11.73 4.80
C PRO A 52 -1.30 -10.54 4.86
N PHE A 53 -1.26 -9.77 3.78
CA PHE A 53 -0.61 -8.47 3.75
C PHE A 53 -1.39 -7.50 2.86
N GLY A 54 -0.77 -6.39 2.48
CA GLY A 54 -1.31 -5.44 1.54
C GLY A 54 -2.52 -4.70 2.10
N SER A 55 -3.45 -4.40 1.19
CA SER A 55 -4.59 -3.54 1.48
C SER A 55 -5.57 -4.12 2.50
N PHE A 56 -5.62 -5.45 2.63
CA PHE A 56 -6.43 -6.13 3.65
C PHE A 56 -5.91 -5.85 5.07
N VAL A 57 -4.62 -6.04 5.31
CA VAL A 57 -3.99 -5.78 6.63
C VAL A 57 -3.94 -4.30 6.96
N SER A 58 -3.73 -3.43 5.96
CA SER A 58 -3.72 -1.98 6.21
C SER A 58 -5.12 -1.37 6.38
N ASN A 59 -6.20 -2.14 6.23
CA ASN A 59 -7.58 -1.65 6.18
C ASN A 59 -7.84 -0.61 5.07
N LEU A 60 -7.15 -0.77 3.93
CA LEU A 60 -7.24 0.12 2.75
C LEU A 60 -7.77 -0.62 1.50
N PHE A 61 -8.46 -1.76 1.70
CA PHE A 61 -9.06 -2.54 0.62
C PHE A 61 -10.50 -2.09 0.37
N SER A 62 -10.90 -2.12 -0.90
CA SER A 62 -12.30 -2.06 -1.31
C SER A 62 -12.90 -3.45 -1.37
N ARG A 63 -14.22 -3.56 -1.48
CA ARG A 63 -14.93 -4.84 -1.60
C ARG A 63 -14.45 -5.73 -2.75
N TRP A 64 -14.03 -5.13 -3.88
CA TRP A 64 -13.46 -5.83 -5.04
C TRP A 64 -11.93 -5.79 -5.06
N GLY A 65 -11.30 -5.29 -4.00
CA GLY A 65 -9.85 -5.30 -3.87
C GLY A 65 -9.30 -6.72 -3.69
N ASP A 66 -8.14 -6.96 -4.27
CA ASP A 66 -7.40 -8.22 -4.16
C ASP A 66 -7.09 -8.57 -2.69
N LEU A 67 -7.00 -9.87 -2.42
CA LEU A 67 -6.52 -10.41 -1.15
C LEU A 67 -5.06 -10.87 -1.33
N ASP A 68 -4.13 -10.10 -0.78
CA ASP A 68 -2.71 -10.40 -0.80
C ASP A 68 -2.34 -11.36 0.35
N ILE A 69 -1.74 -12.51 0.03
CA ILE A 69 -1.34 -13.52 1.03
C ILE A 69 0.10 -13.96 0.81
N SER A 70 0.89 -13.94 1.87
CA SER A 70 2.25 -14.49 1.92
C SER A 70 2.20 -15.92 2.47
N ILE A 71 3.04 -16.80 1.90
CA ILE A 71 3.36 -18.09 2.49
C ILE A 71 4.83 -18.02 2.88
N GLU A 72 5.10 -17.93 4.18
CA GLU A 72 6.45 -17.87 4.72
C GLU A 72 6.87 -19.25 5.16
N VAL A 73 7.97 -19.74 4.60
CA VAL A 73 8.54 -21.02 5.02
C VAL A 73 9.82 -20.76 5.80
N SER A 74 9.98 -21.45 6.92
CA SER A 74 11.15 -21.39 7.79
C SER A 74 12.38 -22.04 7.15
N PHE A 75 12.74 -21.65 5.94
CA PHE A 75 13.99 -22.08 5.30
C PHE A 75 15.00 -20.95 5.36
N GLY A 76 16.14 -21.20 5.99
CA GLY A 76 17.29 -20.28 5.97
C GLY A 76 17.59 -19.84 4.53
N GLN A 77 17.55 -18.52 4.32
CA GLN A 77 17.97 -17.77 3.13
C GLN A 77 17.89 -18.52 1.79
N CYS A 78 16.70 -18.56 1.17
CA CYS A 78 16.55 -18.95 -0.22
C CYS A 78 16.60 -17.74 -1.15
N VAL A 79 17.80 -17.17 -1.35
CA VAL A 79 18.06 -16.05 -2.28
C VAL A 79 18.87 -16.52 -3.52
N SER A 80 19.17 -17.82 -3.64
CA SER A 80 19.92 -18.38 -4.79
C SER A 80 19.01 -18.78 -5.98
N SER A 81 19.60 -19.04 -7.14
CA SER A 81 18.93 -19.61 -8.32
C SER A 81 18.22 -20.94 -8.03
N ALA A 82 18.75 -21.74 -7.10
CA ALA A 82 18.09 -22.93 -6.56
C ALA A 82 16.78 -22.59 -5.81
N GLY A 83 16.71 -21.41 -5.19
CA GLY A 83 15.50 -20.89 -4.55
C GLY A 83 14.39 -20.52 -5.52
N LYS A 84 14.71 -19.99 -6.71
CA LYS A 84 13.69 -19.70 -7.73
C LYS A 84 13.04 -20.99 -8.25
N LYS A 85 13.83 -22.01 -8.56
CA LYS A 85 13.33 -23.32 -9.01
C LYS A 85 12.50 -23.99 -7.91
N ARG A 86 12.96 -23.95 -6.66
CA ARG A 86 12.23 -24.47 -5.50
C ARG A 86 10.90 -23.73 -5.27
N LYS A 87 10.86 -22.40 -5.42
CA LYS A 87 9.61 -21.61 -5.36
C LYS A 87 8.61 -22.07 -6.43
N GLN A 88 9.07 -22.33 -7.66
CA GLN A 88 8.19 -22.82 -8.73
C GLN A 88 7.65 -24.21 -8.41
N THR A 89 8.48 -25.11 -7.87
CA THR A 89 8.02 -26.44 -7.41
C THR A 89 6.97 -26.33 -6.31
N LEU A 90 7.22 -25.54 -5.27
CA LEU A 90 6.27 -25.33 -4.17
C LEU A 90 4.96 -24.69 -4.65
N LEU A 91 5.04 -23.77 -5.61
CA LEU A 91 3.84 -23.19 -6.23
C LEU A 91 3.04 -24.24 -7.01
N GLY A 92 3.72 -25.15 -7.73
CA GLY A 92 3.09 -26.26 -8.43
C GLY A 92 2.39 -27.24 -7.48
N GLU A 93 3.05 -27.59 -6.37
CA GLU A 93 2.46 -28.43 -5.31
C GLU A 93 1.24 -27.77 -4.68
N LEU A 94 1.34 -26.48 -4.36
CA LEU A 94 0.22 -25.69 -3.83
C LEU A 94 -0.95 -25.64 -4.81
N GLN A 95 -0.69 -25.36 -6.09
CA GLN A 95 -1.73 -25.35 -7.12
C GLN A 95 -2.39 -26.72 -7.27
N GLN A 96 -1.61 -27.81 -7.19
CA GLN A 96 -2.17 -29.16 -7.25
C GLN A 96 -3.02 -29.49 -6.02
N ALA A 97 -2.59 -29.09 -4.83
CA ALA A 97 -3.35 -29.29 -3.60
C ALA A 97 -4.65 -28.48 -3.58
N LEU A 98 -4.61 -27.21 -4.01
CA LEU A 98 -5.80 -26.37 -4.17
C LEU A 98 -6.81 -27.02 -5.13
N ARG A 99 -6.36 -27.48 -6.30
CA ARG A 99 -7.24 -28.17 -7.28
C ARG A 99 -7.90 -29.44 -6.72
N LYS A 100 -7.26 -30.13 -5.78
CA LYS A 100 -7.80 -31.36 -5.18
C LYS A 100 -8.90 -31.09 -4.14
N GLN A 101 -8.91 -29.91 -3.51
CA GLN A 101 -9.91 -29.57 -2.48
C GLN A 101 -11.22 -29.00 -3.06
N GLY A 102 -11.29 -28.72 -4.36
CA GLY A 102 -12.47 -28.16 -5.04
C GLY A 102 -12.13 -26.93 -5.88
N ASP A 103 -13.15 -26.33 -6.48
CA ASP A 103 -13.02 -25.17 -7.35
C ASP A 103 -12.63 -23.92 -6.54
N PHE A 104 -11.34 -23.78 -6.25
CA PHE A 104 -10.75 -22.51 -5.82
C PHE A 104 -10.75 -21.56 -7.03
N GLU A 105 -11.91 -21.03 -7.37
CA GLU A 105 -12.11 -20.03 -8.42
C GLU A 105 -11.69 -18.61 -7.97
N TYR A 106 -10.73 -18.52 -7.05
CA TYR A 106 -10.16 -17.25 -6.64
C TYR A 106 -8.93 -16.97 -7.49
N ASN A 107 -8.90 -15.80 -8.12
CA ASN A 107 -7.71 -15.25 -8.78
C ASN A 107 -6.65 -14.97 -7.71
N PHE A 108 -5.91 -16.00 -7.28
CA PHE A 108 -4.74 -15.86 -6.41
C PHE A 108 -3.60 -15.22 -7.21
N HIS A 109 -3.71 -13.92 -7.43
CA HIS A 109 -2.80 -13.18 -8.31
C HIS A 109 -1.41 -13.01 -7.69
N ALA A 110 -1.22 -13.33 -6.41
CA ALA A 110 0.08 -13.22 -5.76
C ALA A 110 0.23 -14.16 -4.55
N PHE A 111 0.39 -15.47 -4.78
CA PHE A 111 1.14 -16.28 -3.81
C PHE A 111 2.60 -15.87 -3.87
N MET A 112 2.97 -14.90 -3.03
CA MET A 112 4.34 -14.43 -2.97
C MET A 112 5.07 -15.13 -1.83
N PHE A 113 5.81 -16.18 -2.19
CA PHE A 113 6.77 -16.80 -1.29
C PHE A 113 7.87 -15.78 -0.94
N LEU A 114 7.96 -15.43 0.35
CA LEU A 114 9.05 -14.67 0.99
C LEU A 114 9.04 -13.14 0.78
N LEU A 115 8.09 -12.40 1.37
CA LEU A 115 8.29 -10.96 1.55
C LEU A 115 7.91 -10.46 2.96
N LYS A 116 8.87 -10.57 3.89
CA LYS A 116 8.86 -9.86 5.18
C LYS A 116 8.56 -8.36 5.04
N HIS A 117 8.89 -7.77 3.89
CA HIS A 117 8.69 -6.34 3.62
C HIS A 117 7.23 -5.97 3.37
N GLY A 118 6.39 -6.87 2.85
CA GLY A 118 4.99 -6.56 2.53
C GLY A 118 4.15 -6.40 3.79
N GLU A 119 4.29 -7.34 4.72
CA GLU A 119 3.57 -7.36 6.00
C GLU A 119 3.85 -6.11 6.82
N ILE A 120 5.12 -5.73 6.98
CA ILE A 120 5.48 -4.60 7.82
C ILE A 120 5.05 -3.25 7.21
N LYS A 121 5.11 -3.10 5.87
CA LYS A 121 4.56 -1.94 5.18
C LYS A 121 3.05 -1.81 5.40
N SER A 122 2.35 -2.94 5.42
CA SER A 122 0.90 -2.98 5.61
C SER A 122 0.52 -2.59 7.04
N LYS A 123 1.24 -3.09 8.04
CA LYS A 123 1.12 -2.67 9.45
C LYS A 123 1.43 -1.17 9.62
N PHE A 124 2.44 -0.66 8.93
CA PHE A 124 2.78 0.75 8.99
C PHE A 124 1.65 1.65 8.42
N LEU A 125 1.08 1.29 7.27
CA LEU A 125 -0.10 1.97 6.72
C LEU A 125 -1.32 1.86 7.64
N PHE A 126 -1.52 0.70 8.29
CA PHE A 126 -2.55 0.52 9.30
C PHE A 126 -2.40 1.53 10.45
N TRP A 127 -1.19 1.68 11.01
CA TRP A 127 -0.95 2.65 12.07
C TRP A 127 -1.17 4.10 11.62
N LEU A 128 -0.81 4.45 10.39
CA LEU A 128 -1.10 5.79 9.85
C LEU A 128 -2.60 6.06 9.76
N ASN A 129 -3.41 5.04 9.47
CA ASN A 129 -4.86 5.17 9.44
C ASN A 129 -5.45 5.57 10.80
N GLU A 130 -4.80 5.20 11.91
CA GLU A 130 -5.22 5.58 13.26
C GLU A 130 -5.01 7.07 13.60
N ILE A 131 -4.27 7.81 12.77
CA ILE A 131 -4.04 9.25 12.95
C ILE A 131 -5.28 10.05 12.57
N ASP A 132 -5.89 9.73 11.42
CA ASP A 132 -7.05 10.45 10.88
C ASP A 132 -7.86 9.56 9.94
N GLY A 133 -9.14 9.32 10.26
CA GLY A 133 -9.99 8.40 9.50
C GLY A 133 -10.21 8.80 8.03
N ARG A 134 -10.07 10.10 7.71
CA ARG A 134 -10.15 10.58 6.32
C ARG A 134 -9.05 9.98 5.42
N PHE A 135 -7.97 9.47 6.01
CA PHE A 135 -6.88 8.85 5.24
C PHE A 135 -7.38 7.61 4.47
N ARG A 136 -8.07 6.69 5.15
CA ARG A 136 -8.65 5.52 4.50
C ARG A 136 -9.63 5.91 3.40
N ASP A 137 -10.54 6.83 3.70
CA ASP A 137 -11.55 7.29 2.75
C ASP A 137 -10.90 7.89 1.49
N MET A 138 -9.88 8.73 1.68
CA MET A 138 -9.09 9.30 0.58
C MET A 138 -8.37 8.23 -0.23
N VAL A 139 -7.76 7.23 0.40
CA VAL A 139 -7.10 6.14 -0.33
C VAL A 139 -8.10 5.34 -1.17
N LEU A 140 -9.27 5.02 -0.64
CA LEU A 140 -10.31 4.31 -1.39
C LEU A 140 -10.81 5.14 -2.58
N LEU A 141 -11.12 6.42 -2.37
CA LEU A 141 -11.56 7.32 -3.44
C LEU A 141 -10.51 7.50 -4.53
N VAL A 142 -9.24 7.68 -4.16
CA VAL A 142 -8.14 7.82 -5.12
C VAL A 142 -7.91 6.52 -5.88
N LYS A 143 -8.04 5.35 -5.24
CA LYS A 143 -7.96 4.04 -5.91
C LYS A 143 -9.07 3.88 -6.94
N GLU A 144 -10.30 4.21 -6.60
CA GLU A 144 -11.44 4.12 -7.52
C GLU A 144 -11.33 5.12 -8.67
N TRP A 145 -10.96 6.36 -8.39
CA TRP A 145 -10.67 7.34 -9.41
C TRP A 145 -9.56 6.86 -10.36
N ALA A 146 -8.46 6.34 -9.82
CA ALA A 146 -7.34 5.85 -10.60
C ALA A 146 -7.74 4.62 -11.45
N GLN A 147 -8.57 3.72 -10.90
CA GLN A 147 -9.07 2.56 -11.62
C GLN A 147 -10.03 2.93 -12.74
N ALA A 148 -10.97 3.85 -12.49
CA ALA A 148 -11.90 4.36 -13.51
C ALA A 148 -11.16 5.07 -14.68
N ASN A 149 -9.98 5.64 -14.41
CA ASN A 149 -9.14 6.27 -15.43
C ASN A 149 -8.08 5.32 -16.04
N GLY A 150 -8.05 4.05 -15.65
CA GLY A 150 -7.10 3.05 -16.17
C GLY A 150 -5.64 3.25 -15.72
N ILE A 151 -5.41 3.99 -14.63
CA ILE A 151 -4.08 4.33 -14.11
C ILE A 151 -3.71 3.59 -12.81
N ASN A 152 -4.44 2.52 -12.47
CA ASN A 152 -4.20 1.66 -11.31
C ASN A 152 -3.97 0.19 -11.73
N ASN A 153 -2.93 -0.07 -12.53
CA ASN A 153 -2.53 -1.42 -12.93
C ASN A 153 -1.00 -1.50 -13.18
N PRO A 154 -0.21 -2.04 -12.23
CA PRO A 154 1.24 -2.11 -12.38
C PRO A 154 1.70 -2.96 -13.58
N LYS A 155 0.88 -3.92 -14.04
CA LYS A 155 1.23 -4.77 -15.19
C LYS A 155 1.23 -3.99 -16.50
N THR A 156 0.51 -2.88 -16.56
CA THR A 156 0.48 -1.95 -17.70
C THR A 156 1.39 -0.74 -17.49
N GLY A 157 2.29 -0.78 -16.49
CA GLY A 157 3.22 0.31 -16.20
C GLY A 157 2.60 1.54 -15.53
N THR A 158 1.37 1.43 -15.00
CA THR A 158 0.70 2.50 -14.25
C THR A 158 0.84 2.30 -12.74
N PHE A 159 0.17 3.11 -11.90
CA PHE A 159 0.34 3.03 -10.45
C PHE A 159 -0.15 1.69 -9.89
N ASN A 160 0.39 1.28 -8.75
CA ASN A 160 -0.22 0.25 -7.91
C ASN A 160 -0.87 0.88 -6.68
N SER A 161 -1.66 0.09 -5.93
CA SER A 161 -2.37 0.57 -4.75
C SER A 161 -1.44 1.14 -3.66
N TYR A 162 -0.22 0.61 -3.51
CA TYR A 162 0.77 1.14 -2.57
C TYR A 162 1.28 2.52 -3.02
N SER A 163 1.51 2.71 -4.33
CA SER A 163 1.86 4.01 -4.92
C SER A 163 0.84 5.09 -4.61
N LEU A 164 -0.44 4.79 -4.86
CA LEU A 164 -1.54 5.73 -4.63
C LEU A 164 -1.64 6.07 -3.15
N SER A 165 -1.45 5.09 -2.26
CA SER A 165 -1.40 5.32 -0.81
C SER A 165 -0.28 6.30 -0.42
N LEU A 166 0.91 6.18 -1.02
CA LEU A 166 2.01 7.11 -0.77
C LEU A 166 1.73 8.53 -1.29
N LEU A 167 1.05 8.68 -2.42
CA LEU A 167 0.63 10.00 -2.92
C LEU A 167 -0.37 10.65 -1.97
N VAL A 168 -1.32 9.89 -1.42
CA VAL A 168 -2.27 10.39 -0.40
C VAL A 168 -1.53 10.78 0.88
N ILE A 169 -0.59 9.95 1.35
CA ILE A 169 0.26 10.29 2.51
C ILE A 169 0.97 11.63 2.28
N PHE A 170 1.63 11.78 1.14
CA PHE A 170 2.34 13.02 0.83
C PHE A 170 1.41 14.22 0.74
N HIS A 171 0.23 14.05 0.15
CA HIS A 171 -0.77 15.11 0.12
C HIS A 171 -1.15 15.55 1.54
N PHE A 172 -1.41 14.61 2.44
CA PHE A 172 -1.78 14.85 3.85
C PHE A 172 -0.65 15.48 4.67
N GLN A 173 0.62 15.12 4.37
CA GLN A 173 1.80 15.71 4.99
C GLN A 173 2.01 17.18 4.60
N THR A 174 1.59 17.54 3.40
CA THR A 174 1.75 18.89 2.83
C THR A 174 0.45 19.70 2.86
N CYS A 175 -0.60 19.21 3.54
CA CYS A 175 -1.77 20.02 3.89
C CYS A 175 -1.38 21.07 4.94
N VAL A 176 -2.14 22.15 5.01
CA VAL A 176 -1.96 23.20 6.02
C VAL A 176 -3.28 23.36 6.79
N PRO A 177 -3.33 23.03 8.09
CA PRO A 177 -2.30 22.33 8.87
C PRO A 177 -2.12 20.86 8.40
N PRO A 178 -0.95 20.23 8.66
CA PRO A 178 -0.66 18.88 8.20
C PRO A 178 -1.54 17.84 8.91
N ILE A 179 -2.09 16.90 8.13
CA ILE A 179 -2.95 15.82 8.67
C ILE A 179 -2.09 14.67 9.19
N LEU A 180 -1.05 14.31 8.44
CA LEU A 180 -0.07 13.30 8.79
C LEU A 180 1.31 13.94 8.99
N PRO A 181 2.16 13.40 9.88
CA PRO A 181 3.54 13.85 9.99
C PRO A 181 4.42 13.22 8.90
N PRO A 182 5.61 13.78 8.64
CA PRO A 182 6.71 13.06 7.98
C PRO A 182 6.89 11.66 8.56
N LEU A 183 7.12 10.64 7.71
CA LEU A 183 7.20 9.26 8.23
C LEU A 183 8.40 9.03 9.16
N LYS A 184 9.46 9.83 9.01
CA LYS A 184 10.62 9.84 9.93
C LYS A 184 10.25 10.16 11.38
N ASP A 185 9.17 10.92 11.60
CA ASP A 185 8.73 11.31 12.94
C ASP A 185 7.89 10.19 13.59
N ILE A 186 7.35 9.27 12.77
CA ILE A 186 6.69 8.05 13.24
C ILE A 186 7.73 6.97 13.52
N TYR A 187 8.64 6.75 12.58
CA TYR A 187 9.73 5.79 12.73
C TYR A 187 10.99 6.29 11.98
N PRO A 188 12.07 6.66 12.70
CA PRO A 188 13.20 7.40 12.13
C PRO A 188 14.18 6.54 11.33
N THR A 189 14.12 5.22 11.48
CA THR A 189 15.03 4.27 10.83
C THR A 189 14.30 3.47 9.75
N ASN A 190 15.03 2.67 8.99
CA ASN A 190 14.38 1.76 8.08
C ASN A 190 13.86 0.55 8.85
N VAL A 191 12.54 0.48 8.98
CA VAL A 191 11.80 -0.61 9.62
C VAL A 191 12.28 -1.99 9.17
N VAL A 192 12.64 -2.13 7.90
CA VAL A 192 13.14 -3.37 7.31
C VAL A 192 14.49 -3.79 7.90
N ASP A 193 15.39 -2.83 8.10
CA ASP A 193 16.75 -3.09 8.59
C ASP A 193 16.70 -3.45 10.10
N ASP A 194 15.66 -2.99 10.80
CA ASP A 194 15.43 -3.25 12.22
C ASP A 194 14.68 -4.56 12.51
N LEU A 195 14.27 -5.32 11.48
CA LEU A 195 13.70 -6.67 11.62
C LEU A 195 14.77 -7.73 11.98
N THR A 196 15.64 -7.41 12.95
CA THR A 196 16.68 -8.31 13.45
C THR A 196 16.19 -9.09 14.69
N GLY A 197 16.63 -10.35 14.81
CA GLY A 197 16.22 -11.25 15.90
C GLY A 197 14.89 -11.98 15.63
N ALA A 198 14.23 -12.43 16.72
CA ALA A 198 12.93 -13.09 16.62
C ALA A 198 11.88 -12.12 16.03
N LYS A 199 11.22 -12.53 14.93
CA LYS A 199 10.30 -11.70 14.14
C LYS A 199 9.25 -11.00 15.02
N VAL A 200 8.63 -11.76 15.93
CA VAL A 200 7.57 -11.27 16.81
C VAL A 200 8.07 -10.15 17.74
N ASP A 201 9.27 -10.28 18.28
CA ASP A 201 9.81 -9.29 19.21
C ASP A 201 10.23 -8.02 18.47
N ALA A 202 10.82 -8.14 17.28
CA ALA A 202 11.16 -7.01 16.44
C ALA A 202 9.91 -6.22 16.02
N GLU A 203 8.88 -6.91 15.54
CA GLU A 203 7.62 -6.28 15.16
C GLU A 203 6.92 -5.60 16.34
N ARG A 204 6.92 -6.23 17.52
CA ARG A 204 6.33 -5.64 18.72
C ARG A 204 7.06 -4.35 19.12
N ARG A 205 8.41 -4.33 19.08
CA ARG A 205 9.20 -3.13 19.37
C ARG A 205 8.89 -2.02 18.38
N ILE A 206 8.87 -2.32 17.08
CA ILE A 206 8.55 -1.36 16.02
C ILE A 206 7.14 -0.80 16.23
N ALA A 207 6.16 -1.66 16.48
CA ALA A 207 4.78 -1.26 16.75
C ALA A 207 4.69 -0.31 17.95
N GLN A 208 5.38 -0.62 19.04
CA GLN A 208 5.37 0.21 20.24
C GLN A 208 5.93 1.61 19.97
N VAL A 209 7.05 1.71 19.24
CA VAL A 209 7.65 3.00 18.86
C VAL A 209 6.69 3.80 17.99
N CYS A 210 6.14 3.19 16.94
CA CYS A 210 5.19 3.85 16.03
C CYS A 210 3.96 4.36 16.78
N LEU A 211 3.30 3.51 17.59
CA LEU A 211 2.10 3.88 18.34
C LEU A 211 2.38 5.01 19.33
N SER A 212 3.52 5.00 20.01
CA SER A 212 3.92 6.05 20.94
C SER A 212 4.13 7.39 20.23
N ASN A 213 4.83 7.38 19.09
CA ASN A 213 5.05 8.58 18.28
C ASN A 213 3.76 9.12 17.66
N ILE A 214 2.87 8.23 17.21
CA ILE A 214 1.53 8.58 16.71
C ILE A 214 0.71 9.26 17.82
N ALA A 215 0.68 8.69 19.02
CA ALA A 215 -0.03 9.28 20.15
C ALA A 215 0.49 10.69 20.48
N ARG A 216 1.82 10.87 20.47
CA ARG A 216 2.46 12.17 20.68
C ARG A 216 2.15 13.19 19.57
N PHE A 217 2.08 12.75 18.32
CA PHE A 217 1.68 13.61 17.21
C PHE A 217 0.20 14.01 17.34
N LYS A 218 -0.68 13.06 17.65
CA LYS A 218 -2.12 13.31 17.83
C LYS A 218 -2.41 14.32 18.95
N SER A 219 -1.65 14.28 20.04
CA SER A 219 -1.85 15.19 21.18
C SER A 219 -1.32 16.61 20.95
N SER A 220 -0.29 16.78 20.13
CA SER A 220 0.36 18.08 19.90
C SER A 220 -0.04 18.77 18.58
N ARG A 221 -0.69 18.07 17.65
CA ARG A 221 -1.04 18.63 16.33
C ARG A 221 -2.19 19.64 16.39
N ILE A 222 -2.12 20.61 15.48
CA ILE A 222 -3.27 21.44 15.11
C ILE A 222 -4.15 20.63 14.15
N VAL A 223 -5.41 20.40 14.51
CA VAL A 223 -6.32 19.56 13.71
C VAL A 223 -6.76 20.28 12.44
N ASN A 224 -6.43 19.69 11.30
CA ASN A 224 -6.96 20.12 10.00
C ASN A 224 -8.47 19.83 9.92
N ARG A 225 -9.26 20.85 9.54
CA ARG A 225 -10.73 20.80 9.47
C ARG A 225 -11.30 20.67 8.05
N SER A 226 -10.44 20.52 7.04
CA SER A 226 -10.90 20.35 5.65
C SER A 226 -11.81 19.13 5.53
N SER A 227 -12.93 19.31 4.85
CA SER A 227 -13.84 18.25 4.45
C SER A 227 -13.16 17.26 3.50
N LEU A 228 -13.79 16.09 3.30
CA LEU A 228 -13.22 15.07 2.43
C LEU A 228 -13.18 15.55 0.97
N SER A 229 -14.21 16.27 0.52
CA SER A 229 -14.25 16.89 -0.81
C SER A 229 -13.14 17.91 -1.03
N GLU A 230 -12.84 18.76 -0.04
CA GLU A 230 -11.73 19.73 -0.13
C GLU A 230 -10.38 19.02 -0.27
N LEU A 231 -10.17 17.94 0.49
CA LEU A 231 -8.96 17.12 0.40
C LEU A 231 -8.87 16.40 -0.94
N PHE A 232 -9.98 15.87 -1.45
CA PHE A 232 -10.01 15.20 -2.75
C PHE A 232 -9.72 16.18 -3.91
N ILE A 233 -10.38 17.34 -3.92
CA ILE A 233 -10.17 18.38 -4.94
C ILE A 233 -8.72 18.88 -4.91
N SER A 234 -8.20 19.18 -3.71
CA SER A 234 -6.81 19.65 -3.58
C SER A 234 -5.78 18.56 -3.85
N PHE A 235 -6.12 17.27 -3.66
CA PHE A 235 -5.29 16.15 -4.10
C PHE A 235 -5.16 16.13 -5.63
N ILE A 236 -6.29 16.18 -6.35
CA ILE A 236 -6.30 16.20 -7.81
C ILE A 236 -5.53 17.42 -8.33
N ALA A 237 -5.78 18.61 -7.77
CA ALA A 237 -5.08 19.84 -8.15
C ALA A 237 -3.56 19.78 -7.86
N LYS A 238 -3.14 19.16 -6.76
CA LYS A 238 -1.72 19.01 -6.41
C LYS A 238 -0.96 18.15 -7.42
N PHE A 239 -1.62 17.13 -7.95
CA PHE A 239 -1.01 16.13 -8.83
C PHE A 239 -1.36 16.31 -10.31
N SER A 240 -2.22 17.24 -10.68
CA SER A 240 -2.52 17.56 -12.09
C SER A 240 -1.30 18.12 -12.83
N GLU A 241 -0.41 18.82 -12.12
CA GLU A 241 0.82 19.41 -12.66
C GLU A 241 2.08 18.58 -12.34
N ILE A 242 1.91 17.32 -11.91
CA ILE A 242 3.05 16.50 -11.50
C ILE A 242 4.06 16.31 -12.64
N ASN A 243 3.60 16.30 -13.89
CA ASN A 243 4.44 16.21 -15.08
C ASN A 243 5.47 17.35 -15.20
N LEU A 244 5.14 18.55 -14.72
CA LEU A 244 6.04 19.71 -14.75
C LEU A 244 7.15 19.61 -13.68
N LYS A 245 6.88 18.88 -12.59
CA LYS A 245 7.81 18.72 -11.46
C LYS A 245 8.60 17.41 -11.54
N ALA A 246 8.02 16.40 -12.16
CA ALA A 246 8.51 15.03 -12.30
C ALA A 246 9.92 14.91 -12.88
N SER A 247 10.35 15.84 -13.73
CA SER A 247 11.69 15.85 -14.32
C SER A 247 12.80 16.25 -13.35
N GLU A 248 12.47 17.02 -12.31
CA GLU A 248 13.46 17.62 -11.40
C GLU A 248 13.25 17.23 -9.94
N LEU A 249 12.01 16.92 -9.55
CA LEU A 249 11.60 16.69 -8.18
C LEU A 249 10.95 15.31 -8.01
N GLY A 250 11.37 14.61 -6.97
CA GLY A 250 10.68 13.43 -6.45
C GLY A 250 9.95 13.73 -5.15
N ILE A 251 9.00 12.88 -4.83
CA ILE A 251 8.22 12.95 -3.59
C ILE A 251 8.93 12.14 -2.52
N CYS A 252 9.19 12.72 -1.36
CA CYS A 252 9.65 11.96 -0.21
C CYS A 252 8.64 12.00 0.92
N THR A 253 7.93 10.88 1.14
CA THR A 253 7.04 10.74 2.29
C THR A 253 7.80 10.57 3.60
N PHE A 254 9.05 10.10 3.55
CA PHE A 254 9.90 10.01 4.74
C PHE A 254 10.18 11.39 5.36
N THR A 255 10.56 12.39 4.55
CA THR A 255 10.79 13.77 4.99
C THR A 255 9.54 14.64 4.91
N GLY A 256 8.53 14.22 4.15
CA GLY A 256 7.31 14.98 3.87
C GLY A 256 7.53 16.13 2.89
N GLN A 257 8.58 16.07 2.06
CA GLN A 257 9.01 17.16 1.18
C GLN A 257 9.19 16.71 -0.28
N TRP A 258 9.15 17.68 -1.19
CA TRP A 258 9.70 17.51 -2.53
C TRP A 258 11.23 17.55 -2.45
N GLU A 259 11.92 16.65 -3.13
CA GLU A 259 13.38 16.59 -3.15
C GLU A 259 13.90 16.56 -4.57
N TYR A 260 14.99 17.28 -4.84
CA TYR A 260 15.62 17.28 -6.15
C TYR A 260 16.18 15.90 -6.50
N ILE A 261 15.83 15.40 -7.68
CA ILE A 261 16.26 14.10 -8.16
C ILE A 261 17.78 14.04 -8.33
N ALA A 262 18.38 15.14 -8.78
CA ALA A 262 19.84 15.27 -8.90
C ALA A 262 20.60 15.05 -7.58
N ASN A 263 19.97 15.35 -6.44
CA ASN A 263 20.60 15.21 -5.13
C ASN A 263 20.49 13.79 -4.56
N ASN A 264 19.82 12.88 -5.27
CA ASN A 264 19.57 11.52 -4.79
C ASN A 264 19.97 10.47 -5.83
N THR A 265 21.19 9.94 -5.67
CA THR A 265 21.73 8.90 -6.56
C THR A 265 20.91 7.61 -6.55
N ARG A 266 20.03 7.38 -5.57
CA ARG A 266 19.14 6.21 -5.51
C ARG A 266 18.00 6.25 -6.52
N TRP A 267 17.74 7.41 -7.12
CA TRP A 267 16.73 7.60 -8.16
C TRP A 267 17.32 7.42 -9.56
N LEU A 268 18.61 7.08 -9.64
CA LEU A 268 19.25 6.68 -10.88
C LEU A 268 18.98 5.20 -11.19
N PRO A 269 18.80 4.82 -12.47
CA PRO A 269 18.73 5.71 -13.62
C PRO A 269 17.37 6.43 -13.69
N TRP A 270 17.33 7.66 -14.23
CA TRP A 270 16.12 8.50 -14.34
C TRP A 270 15.13 7.99 -15.43
N THR A 271 14.83 6.71 -15.40
CA THR A 271 14.03 6.01 -16.42
C THR A 271 12.52 6.07 -16.16
N TYR A 272 12.11 6.83 -15.16
CA TYR A 272 10.73 6.87 -14.70
C TYR A 272 10.29 8.30 -14.42
N ALA A 273 8.99 8.51 -14.50
CA ALA A 273 8.40 9.83 -14.41
C ALA A 273 8.19 10.32 -12.97
N ILE A 274 7.91 9.45 -12.00
CA ILE A 274 7.62 9.87 -10.63
C ILE A 274 8.40 9.00 -9.65
N PHE A 275 9.19 9.64 -8.79
CA PHE A 275 9.95 8.99 -7.73
C PHE A 275 9.25 9.22 -6.39
N VAL A 276 9.00 8.16 -5.62
CA VAL A 276 8.43 8.26 -4.27
C VAL A 276 9.27 7.48 -3.27
N ARG A 277 9.77 8.17 -2.23
CA ARG A 277 10.67 7.60 -1.23
C ARG A 277 9.99 7.43 0.14
N PRO A 278 9.55 6.21 0.50
CA PRO A 278 8.89 5.93 1.79
C PRO A 278 9.83 5.76 2.98
N SER A 279 11.11 5.41 2.76
CA SER A 279 12.10 5.29 3.83
C SER A 279 13.50 5.68 3.32
N PRO A 280 14.52 5.81 4.18
CA PRO A 280 15.89 6.12 3.76
C PRO A 280 16.44 5.10 2.77
N SER A 281 16.00 3.85 2.88
CA SER A 281 16.57 2.71 2.16
C SER A 281 15.79 2.28 0.91
N LEU A 282 14.54 2.73 0.76
CA LEU A 282 13.61 2.27 -0.28
C LEU A 282 13.18 3.42 -1.19
N CYS A 283 13.28 3.22 -2.51
CA CYS A 283 12.63 4.06 -3.50
C CYS A 283 11.55 3.24 -4.22
N VAL A 284 10.37 3.84 -4.41
CA VAL A 284 9.34 3.31 -5.29
C VAL A 284 9.27 4.22 -6.49
N ILE A 285 9.31 3.64 -7.69
CA ILE A 285 9.37 4.40 -8.92
C ILE A 285 8.14 4.13 -9.77
N PHE A 286 7.54 5.19 -10.31
CA PHE A 286 6.24 5.16 -10.96
C PHE A 286 6.34 5.74 -12.38
N LEU A 287 5.78 4.98 -13.32
CA LEU A 287 5.50 5.31 -14.72
C LEU A 287 6.72 5.40 -15.65
N GLN A 288 6.62 4.69 -16.78
CA GLN A 288 7.44 4.90 -17.97
C GLN A 288 6.78 5.86 -18.98
N HIS A 289 5.47 6.16 -18.86
CA HIS A 289 4.73 7.04 -19.77
C HIS A 289 3.74 7.97 -19.04
N LEU A 290 4.00 9.29 -19.07
CA LEU A 290 3.25 10.36 -18.38
C LEU A 290 1.90 10.76 -19.02
N THR A 291 1.48 10.12 -20.11
CA THR A 291 0.32 10.58 -20.90
C THR A 291 -1.05 10.38 -20.25
N ALA A 292 -1.13 9.76 -19.07
CA ALA A 292 -2.40 9.34 -18.47
C ALA A 292 -3.00 10.31 -17.43
N LEU A 293 -2.27 11.37 -17.02
CA LEU A 293 -2.75 12.35 -16.02
C LEU A 293 -3.31 13.64 -16.63
N ALA A 294 -3.22 13.82 -17.94
CA ALA A 294 -3.91 14.91 -18.62
C ALA A 294 -5.40 14.54 -18.83
N PRO A 295 -6.35 15.43 -18.55
CA PRO A 295 -7.73 15.20 -18.94
C PRO A 295 -7.77 14.99 -20.45
N LYS A 296 -8.29 13.83 -20.90
CA LYS A 296 -8.64 13.63 -22.30
C LYS A 296 -9.79 14.57 -22.61
N THR A 297 -9.50 15.79 -23.05
CA THR A 297 -10.46 16.63 -23.76
C THR A 297 -10.87 15.87 -25.00
N LYS A 298 -12.02 15.19 -24.93
CA LYS A 298 -12.74 14.80 -26.15
C LYS A 298 -13.26 16.10 -26.76
N MET A 299 -12.68 16.50 -27.90
CA MET A 299 -13.42 17.28 -28.89
C MET A 299 -14.48 16.39 -29.53
#